data_AF-A0A355YHW4-F1
#
_entry.id   AF-A0A355YHW4-F1
#
_cell.length_a   1.000
_cell.length_b   1.000
_cell.length_c   1.000
_cell.angle_alpha   90.00
_cell.angle_beta   90.00
_cell.angle_gamma   90.00
#
_symmetry.space_group_name_H-M   'P 1'
#
loop_
_entity.id
_entity.type
_entity.pdbx_description
1 polymer ?
#
loop_
_entity_poly.entity_id
_entity_poly.type
_entity_poly.pdbx_seq_one_letter_code
_entity_poly.pdbx_strand_id
1 'polypeptide(L)'
;MAMTLEKAMTLAMHLLLAGLLLVLAATAGATAQVPDRILIDGREYALNTNPLESRLRGRRDFLSENISRSTANWRGYVAHWAIDGDRLLLRRVEVRLYDRESRQSSSVDLLTRLFPEGAPVVATWYSGALIIPDGRLVDYVHMGYGSTYAHYRVYRIAQGRGVEALSMDAGQFSAWRERKFQAFRQTAQYREAVADMRKEDSGMSAEDIDGFVRGFHAEQYPGL
;
A
#
# COMPACT_ATOMS: atom_id res chain seq x y z
N MET A 1 -51.68 23.46 0.38
CA MET A 1 -51.36 22.44 -0.64
C MET A 1 -50.04 22.70 -1.39
N ALA A 2 -49.54 23.95 -1.49
CA ALA A 2 -48.25 24.25 -2.12
C ALA A 2 -47.01 23.84 -1.29
N MET A 3 -47.11 23.93 0.04
CA MET A 3 -46.02 23.66 1.00
C MET A 3 -45.55 22.19 1.03
N THR A 4 -46.39 21.25 0.58
CA THR A 4 -46.06 19.82 0.46
C THR A 4 -45.31 19.48 -0.82
N LEU A 5 -45.58 20.22 -1.90
CA LEU A 5 -44.92 20.02 -3.19
C LEU A 5 -43.46 20.50 -3.15
N GLU A 6 -43.21 21.63 -2.46
CA GLU A 6 -41.89 22.22 -2.29
C GLU A 6 -40.96 21.33 -1.46
N LYS A 7 -41.48 20.74 -0.37
CA LYS A 7 -40.75 19.77 0.46
C LYS A 7 -40.44 18.48 -0.29
N ALA A 8 -41.39 17.98 -1.08
CA ALA A 8 -41.19 16.78 -1.90
C ALA A 8 -40.13 17.02 -3.01
N MET A 9 -40.18 18.18 -3.66
CA MET A 9 -39.21 18.57 -4.69
C MET A 9 -37.81 18.78 -4.11
N THR A 10 -37.73 19.37 -2.92
CA THR A 10 -36.47 19.52 -2.18
C THR A 10 -35.89 18.15 -1.80
N LEU A 11 -36.70 17.23 -1.27
CA LEU A 11 -36.25 15.88 -0.94
C LEU A 11 -35.79 15.10 -2.18
N ALA A 12 -36.54 15.17 -3.28
CA ALA A 12 -36.17 14.54 -4.54
C ALA A 12 -34.84 15.09 -5.10
N MET A 13 -34.63 16.41 -4.99
CA MET A 13 -33.38 17.06 -5.38
C MET A 13 -32.20 16.63 -4.51
N HIS A 14 -32.38 16.47 -3.20
CA HIS A 14 -31.33 15.94 -2.30
C HIS A 14 -31.00 14.47 -2.59
N LEU A 15 -32.01 13.64 -2.89
CA LEU A 15 -31.79 12.24 -3.27
C LEU A 15 -31.10 12.11 -4.63
N LEU A 16 -31.42 12.98 -5.59
CA LEU A 16 -30.71 13.09 -6.87
C LEU A 16 -29.27 13.56 -6.69
N LEU A 17 -29.03 14.56 -5.83
CA LEU A 17 -27.67 15.02 -5.51
C LEU A 17 -26.85 13.94 -4.81
N ALA A 18 -27.45 13.23 -3.84
CA ALA A 18 -26.80 12.13 -3.12
C ALA A 18 -26.50 10.96 -4.07
N GLY A 19 -27.44 10.61 -4.95
CA GLY A 19 -27.23 9.61 -5.99
C GLY A 19 -26.12 9.99 -6.97
N LEU A 20 -26.08 11.26 -7.40
CA LEU A 20 -25.02 11.78 -8.26
C LEU A 20 -23.65 11.77 -7.57
N LEU A 21 -23.59 12.12 -6.28
CA LEU A 21 -22.37 12.07 -5.47
C LEU A 21 -21.86 10.63 -5.28
N LEU A 22 -22.76 9.65 -5.10
CA LEU A 22 -22.40 8.22 -5.03
C LEU A 22 -21.85 7.69 -6.35
N VAL A 23 -22.43 8.10 -7.49
CA VAL A 23 -21.95 7.72 -8.83
C VAL A 23 -20.60 8.38 -9.15
N LEU A 24 -20.39 9.63 -8.74
CA LEU A 24 -19.10 10.32 -8.89
C LEU A 24 -18.02 9.72 -7.97
N ALA A 25 -18.37 9.30 -6.76
CA ALA A 25 -17.45 8.58 -5.88
C ALA A 25 -17.08 7.19 -6.43
N ALA A 26 -18.02 6.48 -7.06
CA ALA A 26 -17.78 5.19 -7.70
C ALA A 26 -16.93 5.28 -8.99
N THR A 27 -16.86 6.46 -9.62
CA THR A 27 -16.04 6.72 -10.82
C THR A 27 -14.73 7.46 -10.52
N ALA A 28 -14.52 7.89 -9.28
CA ALA A 28 -13.23 8.31 -8.78
C ALA A 28 -12.30 7.09 -8.68
N GLY A 29 -11.76 6.66 -9.82
CA GLY A 29 -10.78 5.59 -9.89
C GLY A 29 -9.57 5.98 -9.05
N ALA A 30 -9.34 5.27 -7.95
CA ALA A 30 -8.08 5.40 -7.23
C ALA A 30 -6.92 5.17 -8.21
N THR A 31 -5.84 5.93 -8.08
CA THR A 31 -4.66 5.64 -8.91
C THR A 31 -3.82 4.61 -8.15
N ALA A 32 -3.39 3.54 -8.81
CA ALA A 32 -2.55 2.54 -8.18
C ALA A 32 -1.32 3.20 -7.56
N GLN A 33 -0.93 2.76 -6.36
CA GLN A 33 0.21 3.33 -5.67
C GLN A 33 1.48 3.04 -6.46
N VAL A 34 2.34 4.06 -6.62
CA VAL A 34 3.68 3.88 -7.17
C VAL A 34 4.45 2.94 -6.26
N PRO A 35 4.92 1.79 -6.78
CA PRO A 35 5.65 0.82 -5.97
C PRO A 35 7.05 1.32 -5.66
N ASP A 36 7.62 0.77 -4.58
CA ASP A 36 9.05 0.87 -4.35
C ASP A 36 9.82 0.10 -5.43
N ARG A 37 11.14 0.26 -5.47
CA ARG A 37 12.02 -0.46 -6.41
C ARG A 37 12.89 -1.42 -5.64
N ILE A 38 13.19 -2.59 -6.22
CA ILE A 38 14.10 -3.56 -5.64
C ILE A 38 15.04 -4.15 -6.70
N LEU A 39 16.34 -4.13 -6.43
CA LEU A 39 17.37 -4.75 -7.25
C LEU A 39 17.62 -6.18 -6.77
N ILE A 40 17.46 -7.15 -7.67
CA ILE A 40 17.71 -8.58 -7.42
C ILE A 40 18.48 -9.13 -8.62
N ASP A 41 19.62 -9.78 -8.39
CA ASP A 41 20.49 -10.36 -9.43
C ASP A 41 20.82 -9.37 -10.57
N GLY A 42 21.06 -8.11 -10.22
CA GLY A 42 21.39 -7.05 -11.17
C GLY A 42 20.21 -6.49 -11.97
N ARG A 43 18.98 -6.96 -11.73
CA ARG A 43 17.76 -6.47 -12.38
C ARG A 43 16.85 -5.76 -11.40
N GLU A 44 16.29 -4.63 -11.83
CA GLU A 44 15.33 -3.86 -11.02
C GLU A 44 13.90 -4.35 -11.26
N TYR A 45 13.13 -4.42 -10.17
CA TYR A 45 11.73 -4.81 -10.14
C TYR A 45 10.89 -3.83 -9.34
N ALA A 46 9.57 -3.88 -9.56
CA ALA A 46 8.61 -3.27 -8.63
C ALA A 46 8.56 -4.06 -7.32
N LEU A 47 8.43 -3.36 -6.20
CA LEU A 47 8.22 -3.93 -4.88
C LEU A 47 6.83 -3.51 -4.39
N ASN A 48 5.91 -4.47 -4.34
CA ASN A 48 4.52 -4.29 -3.88
C ASN A 48 4.41 -4.53 -2.38
N THR A 49 5.36 -3.94 -1.63
CA THR A 49 5.44 -3.96 -0.18
C THR A 49 6.24 -2.75 0.24
N ASN A 50 5.94 -2.11 1.38
CA ASN A 50 6.66 -0.91 1.80
C ASN A 50 7.43 -1.07 3.13
N PRO A 51 8.62 -1.72 3.12
CA PRO A 51 9.39 -2.00 4.35
C PRO A 51 9.81 -0.75 5.15
N LEU A 52 9.89 0.41 4.50
CA LEU A 52 10.29 1.67 5.15
C LEU A 52 9.16 2.28 6.00
N GLU A 53 7.89 1.96 5.73
CA GLU A 53 6.76 2.62 6.41
C GLU A 53 6.81 2.48 7.93
N SER A 54 7.24 1.32 8.43
CA SER A 54 7.39 1.07 9.88
C SER A 54 8.34 2.07 10.56
N ARG A 55 9.34 2.59 9.84
CA ARG A 55 10.30 3.60 10.33
C ARG A 55 9.77 5.03 10.25
N LEU A 56 8.82 5.27 9.34
CA LEU A 56 8.21 6.58 9.13
C LEU A 56 6.92 6.76 9.95
N ARG A 57 6.35 5.69 10.48
CA ARG A 57 5.17 5.76 11.34
C ARG A 57 5.42 6.70 12.53
N GLY A 58 4.58 7.72 12.65
CA GLY A 58 4.69 8.76 13.68
C GLY A 58 5.65 9.91 13.36
N ARG A 59 6.41 9.86 12.25
CA ARG A 59 7.32 10.92 11.78
C ARG A 59 6.69 11.75 10.67
N ARG A 60 5.59 12.43 10.98
CA ARG A 60 4.81 13.22 9.99
C ARG A 60 5.60 14.39 9.41
N ASP A 61 6.59 14.87 10.16
CA ASP A 61 7.53 15.94 9.84
C ASP A 61 8.69 15.51 8.92
N PHE A 62 8.92 14.21 8.76
CA PHE A 62 10.00 13.70 7.91
C PHE A 62 9.88 14.15 6.45
N LEU A 63 8.64 14.24 5.97
CA LEU A 63 8.30 14.69 4.62
C LEU A 63 7.95 16.18 4.69
N SER A 64 8.81 17.04 4.13
CA SER A 64 8.58 18.49 4.07
C SER A 64 7.37 18.88 3.21
N GLU A 65 6.79 20.06 3.44
CA GLU A 65 5.60 20.56 2.74
C GLU A 65 5.76 20.66 1.21
N ASN A 66 6.98 20.89 0.72
CA ASN A 66 7.26 21.05 -0.72
C ASN A 66 7.33 19.71 -1.49
N ILE A 67 7.03 18.58 -0.83
CA ILE A 67 6.99 17.28 -1.50
C ILE A 67 5.78 17.20 -2.41
N SER A 68 6.05 16.90 -3.68
CA SER A 68 5.04 16.67 -4.69
C SER A 68 4.39 15.32 -4.45
N ARG A 69 3.26 15.32 -3.75
CA ARG A 69 2.36 14.16 -3.67
C ARG A 69 1.42 14.16 -4.86
N SER A 70 1.11 12.97 -5.35
CA SER A 70 0.08 12.77 -6.37
C SER A 70 -0.93 11.73 -5.90
N THR A 71 -2.07 11.61 -6.59
CA THR A 71 -3.04 10.55 -6.33
C THR A 71 -2.43 9.15 -6.51
N ALA A 72 -1.36 9.03 -7.30
CA ALA A 72 -0.60 7.80 -7.51
C ALA A 72 0.54 7.59 -6.49
N ASN A 73 0.95 8.62 -5.74
CA ASN A 73 2.02 8.52 -4.74
C ASN A 73 1.63 9.25 -3.46
N TRP A 74 0.65 8.72 -2.75
CA TRP A 74 0.17 9.26 -1.46
C TRP A 74 1.24 9.16 -0.37
N ARG A 75 2.13 8.15 -0.44
CA ARG A 75 3.30 8.00 0.45
C ARG A 75 4.29 9.15 0.34
N GLY A 76 4.40 9.79 -0.83
CA GLY A 76 5.28 10.94 -1.06
C GLY A 76 6.77 10.59 -1.22
N TYR A 77 7.12 9.31 -1.27
CA TYR A 77 8.48 8.82 -1.54
C TYR A 77 8.46 7.52 -2.35
N VAL A 78 9.61 7.17 -2.94
CA VAL A 78 9.90 5.86 -3.52
C VAL A 78 11.20 5.36 -2.88
N ALA A 79 11.13 4.24 -2.17
CA ALA A 79 12.33 3.63 -1.61
C ALA A 79 12.95 2.67 -2.62
N HIS A 80 14.28 2.70 -2.72
CA HIS A 80 15.05 1.79 -3.56
C HIS A 80 15.78 0.79 -2.69
N TRP A 81 15.49 -0.48 -2.92
CA TRP A 81 15.97 -1.61 -2.16
C TRP A 81 16.91 -2.48 -2.99
N ALA A 82 17.65 -3.36 -2.33
CA ALA A 82 18.34 -4.46 -2.96
C ALA A 82 18.31 -5.69 -2.04
N ILE A 83 18.36 -6.88 -2.66
CA ILE A 83 18.74 -8.11 -1.97
C ILE A 83 20.18 -8.41 -2.38
N ASP A 84 21.07 -8.49 -1.39
CA ASP A 84 22.47 -8.88 -1.55
C ASP A 84 22.80 -10.02 -0.59
N GLY A 85 23.00 -11.22 -1.15
CA GLY A 85 23.01 -12.46 -0.38
C GLY A 85 21.69 -12.67 0.34
N ASP A 86 21.73 -12.80 1.66
CA ASP A 86 20.54 -12.88 2.50
C ASP A 86 20.07 -11.51 3.01
N ARG A 87 20.73 -10.40 2.70
CA ARG A 87 20.41 -9.10 3.34
C ARG A 87 19.46 -8.26 2.49
N LEU A 88 18.45 -7.70 3.14
CA LEU A 88 17.65 -6.60 2.61
C LEU A 88 18.35 -5.27 2.88
N LEU A 89 18.67 -4.54 1.81
CA LEU A 89 19.41 -3.28 1.86
C LEU A 89 18.55 -2.12 1.34
N LEU A 90 18.43 -1.04 2.12
CA LEU A 90 17.89 0.23 1.65
C LEU A 90 19.03 1.05 1.02
N ARG A 91 18.86 1.45 -0.24
CA ARG A 91 19.90 2.15 -1.01
C ARG A 91 19.64 3.64 -1.21
N ARG A 92 18.37 4.03 -1.24
CA ARG A 92 17.94 5.42 -1.49
C ARG A 92 16.49 5.61 -1.04
N VAL A 93 16.17 6.82 -0.60
CA VAL A 93 14.79 7.26 -0.34
C VAL A 93 14.52 8.47 -1.22
N GLU A 94 13.95 8.24 -2.40
CA GLU A 94 13.68 9.28 -3.36
C GLU A 94 12.38 10.02 -3.03
N VAL A 95 12.43 11.34 -2.97
CA VAL A 95 11.26 12.22 -2.96
C VAL A 95 11.28 13.13 -4.17
N ARG A 96 10.11 13.43 -4.71
CA ARG A 96 9.95 14.47 -5.73
C ARG A 96 9.54 15.78 -5.07
N LEU A 97 10.27 16.84 -5.37
CA LEU A 97 9.97 18.20 -4.96
C LEU A 97 9.38 18.96 -6.14
N TYR A 98 8.45 19.86 -5.86
CA TYR A 98 7.93 20.79 -6.85
C TYR A 98 8.13 22.22 -6.34
N ASP A 99 8.94 22.98 -7.08
CA ASP A 99 9.15 24.40 -6.83
C ASP A 99 8.06 25.18 -7.58
N ARG A 100 7.27 25.96 -6.83
CA ARG A 100 6.17 26.76 -7.38
C ARG A 100 6.65 28.00 -8.12
N GLU A 101 7.78 28.58 -7.72
CA GLU A 101 8.34 29.79 -8.33
C GLU A 101 8.97 29.46 -9.68
N SER A 102 9.87 28.48 -9.71
CA SER A 102 10.52 28.05 -10.95
C SER A 102 9.63 27.14 -11.81
N ARG A 103 8.54 26.59 -11.25
CA ARG A 103 7.66 25.58 -11.87
C ARG A 103 8.41 24.32 -12.30
N GLN A 104 9.52 24.01 -11.63
CA GLN A 104 10.35 22.85 -11.93
C GLN A 104 10.15 21.74 -10.89
N SER A 105 10.33 20.51 -11.35
CA SER A 105 10.37 19.33 -10.48
C SER A 105 11.80 18.87 -10.33
N SER A 106 12.18 18.48 -9.12
CA SER A 106 13.48 17.86 -8.83
C SER A 106 13.28 16.60 -7.99
N SER A 107 14.29 15.75 -7.95
CA SER A 107 14.30 14.57 -7.08
C SER A 107 15.45 14.68 -6.09
N VAL A 108 15.18 14.36 -4.83
CA VAL A 108 16.16 14.41 -3.75
C VAL A 108 16.20 13.06 -3.05
N ASP A 109 17.40 12.62 -2.67
CA ASP A 109 17.57 11.47 -1.79
C ASP A 109 17.56 11.93 -0.33
N LEU A 110 16.62 11.41 0.46
CA LEU A 110 16.49 11.69 1.89
C LEU A 110 17.06 10.60 2.79
N LEU A 111 17.73 9.58 2.24
CA LEU A 111 18.23 8.45 3.03
C LEU A 111 19.07 8.90 4.23
N THR A 112 20.00 9.84 4.03
CA THR A 112 20.90 10.32 5.10
C THR A 112 20.17 11.10 6.20
N ARG A 113 18.95 11.59 5.94
CA ARG A 113 18.10 12.19 6.99
C ARG A 113 17.49 11.13 7.92
N LEU A 114 17.29 9.91 7.44
CA LEU A 114 16.80 8.78 8.26
C LEU A 114 17.93 7.97 8.88
N PHE A 115 19.03 7.83 8.15
CA PHE A 115 20.18 7.00 8.47
C PHE A 115 21.45 7.80 8.21
N PRO A 116 21.94 8.56 9.21
CA PRO A 116 23.10 9.44 9.07
C PRO A 116 24.37 8.73 8.60
N GLU A 117 24.47 7.42 8.82
CA GLU A 117 25.58 6.57 8.40
C GLU A 117 25.65 6.39 6.87
N GLY A 118 24.57 6.71 6.15
CA GLY A 118 24.52 6.65 4.69
C GLY A 118 24.15 5.28 4.12
N ALA A 119 24.24 5.17 2.79
CA ALA A 119 23.80 3.98 2.04
C ALA A 119 24.97 3.01 1.74
N PRO A 120 24.69 1.68 1.60
CA PRO A 120 23.41 1.03 1.85
C PRO A 120 23.18 0.77 3.35
N VAL A 121 21.91 0.80 3.78
CA VAL A 121 21.49 0.50 5.16
C VAL A 121 20.92 -0.91 5.21
N VAL A 122 21.41 -1.75 6.12
CA VAL A 122 20.82 -3.06 6.36
C VAL A 122 19.48 -2.89 7.10
N ALA A 123 18.40 -3.40 6.54
CA ALA A 123 17.04 -3.21 7.07
C ALA A 123 16.69 -4.14 8.23
N THR A 124 17.50 -4.13 9.29
CA THR A 124 17.35 -5.01 10.46
C THR A 124 16.03 -4.83 11.21
N TRP A 125 15.34 -3.70 10.99
CA TRP A 125 14.02 -3.43 11.57
C TRP A 125 12.88 -4.20 10.89
N TYR A 126 13.09 -4.70 9.66
CA TYR A 126 12.01 -5.26 8.86
C TYR A 126 11.92 -6.78 9.02
N SER A 127 10.73 -7.25 9.36
CA SER A 127 10.32 -8.65 9.26
C SER A 127 8.98 -8.68 8.55
N GLY A 128 8.84 -9.52 7.52
CA GLY A 128 7.67 -9.52 6.66
C GLY A 128 7.89 -10.34 5.38
N ALA A 129 7.05 -10.12 4.37
CA ALA A 129 7.24 -10.71 3.06
C ALA A 129 7.37 -9.59 2.01
N LEU A 130 8.42 -9.64 1.21
CA LEU A 130 8.59 -8.79 0.04
C LEU A 130 7.84 -9.42 -1.13
N ILE A 131 6.89 -8.70 -1.72
CA ILE A 131 6.10 -9.16 -2.86
C ILE A 131 6.62 -8.47 -4.13
N ILE A 132 7.19 -9.24 -5.05
CA ILE A 132 7.78 -8.75 -6.30
C ILE A 132 7.00 -9.34 -7.49
N PRO A 133 6.15 -8.56 -8.17
CA PRO A 133 5.60 -8.99 -9.45
C PRO A 133 6.67 -8.88 -10.55
N ASP A 134 7.03 -10.01 -11.15
CA ASP A 134 7.98 -10.09 -12.27
C ASP A 134 7.38 -10.75 -13.53
N GLY A 135 6.12 -11.20 -13.47
CA GLY A 135 5.33 -11.60 -14.62
C GLY A 135 4.59 -10.43 -15.29
N ARG A 136 3.99 -10.71 -16.47
CA ARG A 136 3.10 -9.75 -17.14
C ARG A 136 1.87 -9.44 -16.28
N LEU A 137 1.36 -8.22 -16.38
CA LEU A 137 0.07 -7.84 -15.80
C LEU A 137 -1.05 -8.71 -16.38
N VAL A 138 -1.92 -9.23 -15.53
CA VAL A 138 -3.06 -10.10 -15.90
C VAL A 138 -4.37 -9.36 -15.71
N ASP A 139 -4.60 -8.79 -14.53
CA ASP A 139 -5.77 -7.98 -14.23
C ASP A 139 -5.34 -6.70 -13.51
N TYR A 140 -5.88 -5.58 -13.98
CA TYR A 140 -5.49 -4.27 -13.50
C TYR A 140 -6.47 -3.77 -12.44
N VAL A 141 -5.94 -3.45 -11.27
CA VAL A 141 -6.70 -2.88 -10.16
C VAL A 141 -6.05 -1.57 -9.71
N HIS A 142 -6.89 -0.56 -9.67
CA HIS A 142 -6.62 0.84 -9.35
C HIS A 142 -6.32 1.12 -7.86
N MET A 143 -6.58 0.16 -6.97
CA MET A 143 -6.45 0.30 -5.52
C MET A 143 -5.14 -0.29 -5.01
N GLY A 144 -4.24 0.56 -4.51
CA GLY A 144 -2.97 0.15 -3.88
C GLY A 144 -2.11 -0.73 -4.80
N TYR A 145 -1.73 -1.91 -4.30
CA TYR A 145 -1.05 -2.96 -5.08
C TYR A 145 -1.99 -4.12 -5.47
N GLY A 146 -3.28 -3.84 -5.68
CA GLY A 146 -4.30 -4.86 -5.91
C GLY A 146 -4.24 -5.57 -7.26
N SER A 147 -3.42 -5.09 -8.21
CA SER A 147 -3.30 -5.69 -9.54
C SER A 147 -2.72 -7.11 -9.49
N THR A 148 -3.13 -7.96 -10.43
CA THR A 148 -2.63 -9.34 -10.54
C THR A 148 -1.62 -9.50 -11.67
N TYR A 149 -0.64 -10.37 -11.47
CA TYR A 149 0.45 -10.63 -12.41
C TYR A 149 0.60 -12.11 -12.64
N ALA A 150 1.13 -12.49 -13.80
CA ALA A 150 1.27 -13.89 -14.18
C ALA A 150 2.27 -14.66 -13.30
N HIS A 151 3.20 -13.96 -12.65
CA HIS A 151 4.23 -14.54 -11.80
C HIS A 151 4.69 -13.55 -10.72
N TYR A 152 5.05 -14.09 -9.57
CA TYR A 152 5.54 -13.39 -8.40
C TYR A 152 6.76 -14.09 -7.81
N ARG A 153 7.73 -13.30 -7.37
CA ARG A 153 8.71 -13.72 -6.37
C ARG A 153 8.29 -13.20 -5.01
N VAL A 154 8.37 -14.04 -3.99
CA VAL A 154 8.13 -13.65 -2.60
C VAL A 154 9.33 -14.01 -1.76
N TYR A 155 9.91 -13.02 -1.07
CA TYR A 155 10.98 -13.25 -0.11
C TYR A 155 10.45 -13.02 1.30
N ARG A 156 10.45 -14.04 2.16
CA ARG A 156 10.24 -13.81 3.59
C ARG A 156 11.51 -13.27 4.20
N ILE A 157 11.36 -12.20 4.97
CA ILE A 157 12.43 -11.51 5.66
C ILE A 157 12.19 -11.62 7.17
N ALA A 158 13.24 -11.95 7.92
CA ALA A 158 13.30 -11.86 9.36
C ALA A 158 14.46 -10.94 9.76
N GLN A 159 14.15 -9.81 10.39
CA GLN A 159 15.13 -8.81 10.86
C GLN A 159 16.16 -8.43 9.78
N GLY A 160 15.66 -8.11 8.59
CA GLY A 160 16.48 -7.73 7.44
C GLY A 160 17.20 -8.87 6.73
N ARG A 161 16.96 -10.13 7.12
CA ARG A 161 17.53 -11.32 6.47
C ARG A 161 16.48 -12.17 5.74
N GLY A 162 16.76 -12.57 4.52
CA GLY A 162 15.96 -13.52 3.74
C GLY A 162 16.02 -14.91 4.37
N VAL A 163 14.86 -15.45 4.71
CA VAL A 163 14.71 -16.79 5.31
C VAL A 163 13.99 -17.79 4.40
N GLU A 164 13.33 -17.29 3.35
CA GLU A 164 12.64 -18.10 2.35
C GLU A 164 12.52 -17.29 1.05
N ALA A 165 12.62 -17.96 -0.09
CA ALA A 165 12.37 -17.39 -1.40
C ALA A 165 11.41 -18.31 -2.17
N LEU A 166 10.29 -17.76 -2.61
CA LEU A 166 9.23 -18.45 -3.31
C LEU A 166 9.07 -17.88 -4.72
N SER A 167 8.80 -18.74 -5.69
CA SER A 167 8.49 -18.40 -7.07
C SER A 167 7.12 -18.99 -7.37
N MET A 168 6.15 -18.15 -7.71
CA MET A 168 4.74 -18.56 -7.79
C MET A 168 4.08 -17.95 -9.03
N ASP A 169 3.30 -18.74 -9.75
CA ASP A 169 2.32 -18.19 -10.68
C ASP A 169 1.17 -17.47 -9.95
N ALA A 170 0.28 -16.84 -10.72
CA ALA A 170 -0.87 -16.10 -10.18
C ALA A 170 -1.77 -16.94 -9.25
N GLY A 171 -2.03 -18.19 -9.62
CA GLY A 171 -2.91 -19.10 -8.87
C GLY A 171 -2.26 -19.57 -7.57
N GLN A 172 -0.99 -19.94 -7.64
CA GLN A 172 -0.17 -20.31 -6.48
C GLN A 172 -0.06 -19.15 -5.49
N PHE A 173 0.19 -17.93 -5.99
CA PHE A 173 0.27 -16.72 -5.16
C PHE A 173 -1.06 -16.41 -4.48
N SER A 174 -2.18 -16.52 -5.20
CA SER A 174 -3.52 -16.33 -4.63
C SER A 174 -3.81 -17.33 -3.51
N ALA A 175 -3.56 -18.62 -3.76
CA ALA A 175 -3.74 -19.68 -2.76
C ALA A 175 -2.82 -19.49 -1.55
N TRP A 176 -1.58 -19.02 -1.76
CA TRP A 176 -0.65 -18.70 -0.68
C TRP A 176 -1.14 -17.54 0.17
N ARG A 177 -1.59 -16.44 -0.44
CA ARG A 177 -2.16 -15.29 0.27
C ARG A 177 -3.39 -15.67 1.07
N GLU A 178 -4.25 -16.52 0.52
CA GLU A 178 -5.43 -17.02 1.23
C GLU A 178 -5.03 -17.76 2.51
N ARG A 179 -4.06 -18.69 2.43
CA ARG A 179 -3.57 -19.40 3.62
C ARG A 179 -2.99 -18.44 4.66
N LYS A 180 -2.22 -17.43 4.25
CA LYS A 180 -1.66 -16.41 5.15
C LYS A 180 -2.76 -15.57 5.80
N PHE A 181 -3.81 -15.22 5.07
CA PHE A 181 -4.95 -14.51 5.64
C PHE A 181 -5.72 -15.39 6.63
N GLN A 182 -5.97 -16.66 6.34
CA GLN A 182 -6.63 -17.57 7.29
C GLN A 182 -5.81 -17.74 8.58
N ALA A 183 -4.47 -17.77 8.49
CA ALA A 183 -3.60 -17.74 9.67
C ALA A 183 -3.75 -16.42 10.45
N PHE A 184 -3.79 -15.28 9.74
CA PHE A 184 -4.01 -13.97 10.35
C PHE A 184 -5.32 -13.87 11.13
N ARG A 185 -6.40 -14.51 10.64
CA ARG A 185 -7.70 -14.55 11.35
C ARG A 185 -7.62 -15.13 12.76
N GLN A 186 -6.61 -15.95 13.04
CA GLN A 186 -6.40 -16.55 14.36
C GLN A 186 -5.61 -15.63 15.32
N THR A 187 -5.08 -14.51 14.84
CA THR A 187 -4.24 -13.60 15.62
C THR A 187 -5.06 -12.63 16.49
N ALA A 188 -4.43 -12.10 17.53
CA ALA A 188 -5.03 -11.02 18.33
C ALA A 188 -5.23 -9.73 17.50
N GLN A 189 -4.30 -9.44 16.59
CA GLN A 189 -4.36 -8.27 15.72
C GLN A 189 -5.61 -8.28 14.83
N TYR A 190 -5.96 -9.43 14.25
CA TYR A 190 -7.20 -9.53 13.47
C TYR A 190 -8.44 -9.30 14.35
N ARG A 191 -8.48 -9.87 15.57
CA ARG A 191 -9.60 -9.65 16.50
C ARG A 191 -9.76 -8.18 16.87
N GLU A 192 -8.65 -7.47 17.07
CA GLU A 192 -8.64 -6.02 17.32
C GLU A 192 -9.17 -5.24 16.12
N ALA A 193 -8.69 -5.54 14.91
CA ALA A 193 -9.17 -4.89 13.68
C ALA A 193 -10.68 -5.07 13.47
N VAL A 194 -11.20 -6.29 13.70
CA VAL A 194 -12.65 -6.56 13.64
C VAL A 194 -13.41 -5.79 14.72
N ALA A 195 -12.88 -5.71 15.94
CA ALA A 195 -13.52 -4.99 17.03
C ALA A 195 -13.60 -3.48 16.75
N ASP A 196 -12.56 -2.89 16.17
CA ASP A 196 -12.54 -1.47 15.82
C ASP A 196 -13.53 -1.16 14.69
N MET A 197 -13.58 -2.00 13.64
CA MET A 197 -14.57 -1.86 12.58
C MET A 197 -16.01 -1.90 13.10
N ARG A 198 -16.31 -2.82 14.03
CA ARG A 198 -17.65 -2.92 14.63
C ARG A 198 -18.03 -1.74 15.52
N LYS A 199 -17.04 -1.01 16.05
CA LYS A 199 -17.30 0.25 16.78
C LYS A 199 -17.66 1.38 15.81
N GLU A 200 -17.04 1.40 14.63
CA GLU A 200 -17.32 2.40 13.60
C GLU A 200 -18.65 2.14 12.89
N ASP A 201 -18.94 0.87 12.56
CA ASP A 201 -20.21 0.46 11.95
C ASP A 201 -20.63 -0.93 12.46
N SER A 202 -21.62 -0.96 13.34
CA SER A 202 -22.16 -2.19 13.93
C SER A 202 -23.07 -2.98 12.98
N GLY A 203 -23.49 -2.39 11.85
CA GLY A 203 -24.33 -3.01 10.85
C GLY A 203 -23.57 -3.79 9.78
N MET A 204 -22.24 -3.68 9.74
CA MET A 204 -21.41 -4.31 8.72
C MET A 204 -21.43 -5.85 8.84
N SER A 205 -21.60 -6.53 7.70
CA SER A 205 -21.57 -7.99 7.68
C SER A 205 -20.18 -8.54 8.00
N ALA A 206 -20.10 -9.78 8.48
CA ALA A 206 -18.81 -10.42 8.73
C ALA A 206 -17.97 -10.56 7.44
N GLU A 207 -18.63 -10.72 6.29
CA GLU A 207 -17.98 -10.83 4.98
C GLU A 207 -17.35 -9.50 4.55
N ASP A 208 -18.08 -8.39 4.73
CA ASP A 208 -17.57 -7.05 4.42
C ASP A 208 -16.40 -6.68 5.33
N ILE A 209 -16.50 -7.00 6.62
CA ILE A 209 -15.39 -6.84 7.57
C ILE A 209 -14.18 -7.65 7.12
N ASP A 210 -14.37 -8.92 6.74
CA ASP A 210 -13.27 -9.77 6.27
C ASP A 210 -12.64 -9.21 4.99
N GLY A 211 -13.45 -8.72 4.05
CA GLY A 211 -13.00 -8.07 2.83
C GLY A 211 -12.14 -6.83 3.13
N PHE A 212 -12.62 -5.96 4.02
CA PHE A 212 -11.87 -4.76 4.42
C PHE A 212 -10.57 -5.12 5.13
N VAL A 213 -10.61 -5.97 6.16
CA VAL A 213 -9.43 -6.36 6.93
C VAL A 213 -8.40 -7.05 6.05
N ARG A 214 -8.83 -7.89 5.09
CA ARG A 214 -7.96 -8.52 4.09
C ARG A 214 -7.26 -7.50 3.20
N GLY A 215 -7.95 -6.45 2.77
CA GLY A 215 -7.39 -5.38 1.96
C GLY A 215 -6.44 -4.50 2.77
N PHE A 216 -6.88 -4.06 3.94
CA PHE A 216 -6.16 -3.11 4.79
C PHE A 216 -4.84 -3.70 5.34
N HIS A 217 -4.83 -4.99 5.68
CA HIS A 217 -3.63 -5.67 6.18
C HIS A 217 -2.88 -6.48 5.10
N ALA A 218 -3.16 -6.22 3.81
CA ALA A 218 -2.62 -6.99 2.68
C ALA A 218 -1.08 -7.08 2.63
N GLU A 219 -0.36 -6.14 3.25
CA GLU A 219 1.11 -6.12 3.32
C GLU A 219 1.67 -6.72 4.62
N GLN A 220 0.81 -6.98 5.62
CA GLN A 220 1.24 -7.40 6.96
C GLN A 220 1.13 -8.91 7.15
N TYR A 221 -0.05 -9.50 6.91
CA TYR A 221 -0.25 -10.94 7.09
C TYR A 221 0.59 -11.85 6.18
N PRO A 222 1.06 -11.43 4.98
CA PRO A 222 1.95 -12.27 4.19
C PRO A 222 3.26 -12.64 4.92
N GLY A 223 3.66 -11.82 5.90
CA GLY A 223 4.85 -12.03 6.73
C GLY A 223 4.69 -13.00 7.91
N LEU A 224 3.47 -13.49 8.17
CA LEU A 224 3.21 -14.48 9.22
C LEU A 224 3.84 -15.84 8.90
#